data_AF-A0A5C7W8G4-F1
#
_entry.id   AF-A0A5C7W8G4-F1
#
_cell.length_a   1.000
_cell.length_b   1.000
_cell.length_c   1.000
_cell.angle_alpha   90.00
_cell.angle_beta   90.00
_cell.angle_gamma   90.00
#
_symmetry.space_group_name_H-M   'P 1'
#
loop_
_entity.id
_entity.type
_entity.pdbx_description
1 polymer ?
#
loop_
_entity_poly.entity_id
_entity_poly.type
_entity_poly.pdbx_seq_one_letter_code
_entity_poly.pdbx_strand_id
1 'polypeptide(L)' 'MSYHELSATERVTIQIGLCNGFSQRRLARLINRSPSTVRREIRRNRNAQG' A
#
# COMPACT_ATOMS: atom_id res chain seq x y z
N MET A 1 5.61 -18.94 7.24
CA MET A 1 5.55 -17.56 6.69
C MET A 1 4.63 -16.75 7.58
N SER A 2 5.19 -15.82 8.38
CA SER A 2 4.38 -14.91 9.18
C SER A 2 3.74 -13.88 8.25
N TYR A 3 2.41 -13.89 8.14
CA TYR A 3 1.68 -12.89 7.39
C TYR A 3 1.64 -11.61 8.22
N HIS A 4 2.58 -10.70 7.97
CA HIS A 4 2.51 -9.36 8.56
C HIS A 4 1.50 -8.53 7.80
N GLU A 5 0.35 -8.31 8.43
CA GLU A 5 -0.65 -7.39 7.93
C GLU A 5 -0.07 -5.97 7.84
N LEU A 6 -0.52 -5.22 6.83
CA LEU A 6 -0.25 -3.79 6.76
C LEU A 6 -0.94 -3.09 7.93
N SER A 7 -0.17 -2.35 8.72
CA SER A 7 -0.71 -1.50 9.79
C SER A 7 -1.62 -0.43 9.22
N ALA A 8 -2.51 0.13 10.05
CA ALA A 8 -3.36 1.25 9.65
C ALA A 8 -2.53 2.44 9.11
N THR A 9 -1.38 2.72 9.73
CA THR A 9 -0.46 3.78 9.30
C THR A 9 0.14 3.52 7.93
N GLU A 10 0.56 2.28 7.64
CA GLU A 10 1.07 1.91 6.32
C GLU A 10 -0.01 2.03 5.23
N ARG A 11 -1.25 1.61 5.53
CA ARG A 11 -2.39 1.71 4.61
C ARG A 11 -2.74 3.17 4.30
N VAL A 12 -2.82 4.03 5.31
CA VAL A 12 -3.06 5.47 5.13
C VAL A 12 -1.93 6.11 4.34
N THR A 13 -0.68 5.74 4.61
CA THR A 13 0.48 6.24 3.86
C THR A 13 0.41 5.87 2.37
N ILE A 14 -0.01 4.64 2.06
CA ILE A 14 -0.27 4.22 0.67
C ILE A 14 -1.36 5.08 0.03
N GLN A 15 -2.49 5.30 0.72
CA GLN A 15 -3.59 6.11 0.20
C GLN A 15 -3.18 7.56 -0.06
N ILE A 16 -2.59 8.22 0.93
CA ILE A 16 -2.11 9.61 0.81
C ILE A 16 -1.08 9.70 -0.32
N GLY A 17 -0.10 8.80 -0.38
CA GLY A 17 0.91 8.85 -1.42
C GLY A 17 0.35 8.60 -2.83
N LEU A 18 -0.69 7.78 -2.98
CA LEU A 18 -1.41 7.66 -4.25
C LEU A 18 -2.13 8.97 -4.64
N CYS A 19 -2.78 9.65 -3.71
CA CYS A 19 -3.38 10.96 -3.95
C CYS A 19 -2.32 12.01 -4.38
N ASN A 20 -1.09 11.88 -3.88
CA ASN A 20 0.05 12.72 -4.25
C ASN A 20 0.79 12.25 -5.52
N GLY A 21 0.27 11.23 -6.23
CA GLY A 21 0.86 10.73 -7.48
C GLY A 21 2.13 9.89 -7.30
N PHE A 22 2.40 9.36 -6.10
CA PHE A 22 3.58 8.53 -5.87
C PHE A 22 3.45 7.16 -6.54
N SER A 23 4.57 6.68 -7.08
CA SER A 23 4.64 5.33 -7.63
C SER A 23 4.61 4.26 -6.54
N GLN A 24 4.08 3.08 -6.87
CA GLN A 24 4.02 1.93 -5.95
C GLN A 24 5.40 1.55 -5.41
N ARG A 25 6.45 1.68 -6.23
CA ARG A 25 7.84 1.40 -5.82
C ARG A 25 8.34 2.41 -4.80
N ARG A 26 7.98 3.69 -4.95
CA ARG A 26 8.32 4.74 -3.97
C ARG A 26 7.61 4.48 -2.64
N LEU A 27 6.32 4.18 -2.69
CA LEU A 27 5.53 3.83 -1.50
C LEU A 27 6.12 2.62 -0.77
N ALA A 28 6.45 1.56 -1.50
CA ALA A 28 7.04 0.34 -0.94
C ALA A 28 8.35 0.62 -0.17
N ARG A 29 9.23 1.46 -0.73
CA ARG A 29 10.46 1.90 -0.03
C ARG A 29 10.16 2.73 1.21
N LEU A 30 9.15 3.60 1.15
CA LEU A 30 8.77 4.50 2.25
C LEU A 30 8.28 3.73 3.48
N ILE A 31 7.49 2.68 3.28
CA ILE A 31 6.95 1.83 4.38
C ILE A 31 7.80 0.58 4.64
N ASN A 32 8.98 0.47 4.01
CA ASN A 32 9.87 -0.68 4.09
C ASN A 32 9.17 -2.03 3.81
N ARG A 33 8.31 -2.07 2.78
CA ARG A 33 7.60 -3.27 2.32
C ARG A 33 7.94 -3.61 0.89
N SER A 34 7.57 -4.83 0.49
CA SER A 34 7.70 -5.24 -0.90
C SER A 34 6.70 -4.48 -1.81
N PRO A 35 7.06 -4.19 -3.07
CA PRO A 35 6.12 -3.61 -4.05
C PRO A 35 4.87 -4.46 -4.26
N SER A 36 4.96 -5.78 -4.08
CA SER A 36 3.82 -6.69 -4.22
C SER A 36 2.83 -6.58 -3.06
N THR A 37 3.30 -6.19 -1.87
CA THR A 37 2.44 -5.86 -0.72
C THR A 37 1.62 -4.61 -1.01
N VAL A 38 2.26 -3.54 -1.47
CA VAL A 38 1.57 -2.29 -1.85
C VAL A 38 0.57 -2.54 -2.96
N ARG A 39 0.96 -3.27 -4.02
CA ARG A 39 0.04 -3.61 -5.13
C ARG A 39 -1.21 -4.37 -4.66
N ARG A 40 -1.05 -5.33 -3.74
CA ARG A 40 -2.18 -6.08 -3.17
C ARG A 40 -3.13 -5.17 -2.40
N GLU A 41 -2.60 -4.24 -1.62
CA GLU A 41 -3.42 -3.27 -0.87
C GLU A 41 -4.19 -2.33 -1.81
N ILE A 42 -3.53 -1.82 -2.85
CA ILE A 42 -4.19 -0.97 -3.86
C ILE A 42 -5.33 -1.73 -4.55
N ARG A 43 -5.13 -3.01 -4.87
CA ARG A 43 -6.17 -3.85 -5.46
C ARG A 43 -7.32 -4.09 -4.48
N ARG A 44 -7.04 -4.31 -3.19
CA ARG A 44 -8.08 -4.45 -2.16
C ARG A 44 -8.93 -3.18 -2.05
N ASN A 45 -8.29 -2.01 -2.02
CA ASN A 45 -9.00 -0.73 -1.95
C ASN A 45 -9.85 -0.44 -3.20
N ARG A 46 -9.41 -0.88 -4.39
CA ARG A 46 -10.24 -0.78 -5.61
C ARG A 46 -11.46 -1.69 -5.58
N ASN A 47 -11.32 -2.91 -5.07
CA ASN A 47 -12.44 -3.86 -4.99
C ASN A 47 -13.43 -3.50 -3.87
N ALA A 48 -13.02 -2.70 -2.88
CA ALA A 48 -13.89 -2.21 -1.82
C ALA A 48 -14.74 -1.00 -2.23
N GLN A 49 -14.45 -0.39 -3.38
CA GLN A 49 -15.16 0.77 -3.94
C GLN A 49 -16.10 0.37 -5.10
N GLY A 50 -16.44 -0.92 -5.19
CA GLY A 50 -17.42 -1.47 -6.13
C GLY A 50 -18.67 -1.93 -5.39
#